data_AF-A0A925RP85-F1
#
_entry.id   AF-A0A925RP85-F1
#
_cell.length_a   1.000
_cell.length_b   1.000
_cell.length_c   1.000
_cell.angle_alpha   90.00
_cell.angle_beta   90.00
_cell.angle_gamma   90.00
#
_symmetry.space_group_name_H-M   'P 1'
#
loop_
_entity.id
_entity.type
_entity.pdbx_description
1 polymer ?
#
loop_
_entity_poly.entity_id
_entity_poly.type
_entity_poly.pdbx_seq_one_letter_code
_entity_poly.pdbx_strand_id
1 'polypeptide(L)' 'MFKKTPEHLPSFVDFFAGSGLVTQGAKHACTPVWSNDICPKKAAIYTANHGPGHFHLGSIEHVCDSSIR' A
#
# COMPACT_ATOMS: atom_id res chain seq x y z
N MET A 1 9.64 -0.37 35.32
CA MET A 1 8.71 -0.99 34.35
C MET A 1 8.48 0.02 33.24
N PHE A 2 9.27 -0.04 32.15
CA PHE A 2 9.08 0.85 31.01
C PHE A 2 7.96 0.29 30.13
N LYS A 3 6.88 1.05 29.94
CA LYS A 3 5.83 0.70 28.97
C LYS A 3 6.43 0.86 27.58
N LYS A 4 6.65 -0.24 26.87
CA LYS A 4 7.05 -0.22 25.46
C LYS A 4 5.88 0.42 24.70
N THR A 5 6.08 1.62 24.15
CA THR A 5 5.16 2.18 23.16
C THR A 5 5.00 1.17 22.02
N PRO A 6 3.80 0.96 21.45
CA PRO A 6 3.66 0.09 20.29
C PRO A 6 4.64 0.59 19.21
N GLU A 7 5.59 -0.26 18.83
CA GLU A 7 6.53 0.06 17.75
C GLU A 7 5.70 0.29 16.49
N HIS A 8 5.69 1.53 15.99
CA HIS A 8 5.06 1.84 14.71
C HIS A 8 5.88 1.14 13.65
N LEU A 9 5.26 0.23 12.89
CA LEU A 9 5.94 -0.43 11.78
C LEU A 9 6.37 0.64 10.76
N PRO A 10 7.56 0.50 10.15
CA PRO A 10 7.97 1.38 9.06
C PRO A 10 6.90 1.46 7.97
N SER A 11 6.66 2.67 7.46
CA SER A 11 5.75 2.89 6.34
C SER A 11 6.46 2.61 5.01
N PHE A 12 5.70 2.18 4.01
CA PHE A 12 6.21 2.04 2.65
C PHE A 12 5.16 2.36 1.58
N VAL A 13 5.65 2.62 0.37
CA VAL A 13 4.84 2.81 -0.83
C VAL A 13 5.03 1.62 -1.78
N ASP A 14 3.94 1.08 -2.33
CA ASP A 14 3.92 -0.12 -3.17
C ASP A 14 3.62 0.28 -4.63
N PHE A 15 4.67 0.59 -5.40
CA PHE A 15 4.54 0.87 -6.83
C PHE A 15 4.29 -0.40 -7.63
N PHE A 16 3.39 -0.32 -8.61
CA PHE A 16 2.98 -1.49 -9.41
C PHE A 16 2.54 -2.65 -8.52
N ALA A 17 1.79 -2.35 -7.46
CA ALA A 17 1.40 -3.26 -6.37
C ALA A 17 0.68 -4.53 -6.87
N GLY A 18 0.17 -4.50 -8.09
CA GLY A 18 -0.53 -5.61 -8.68
C GLY A 18 -1.73 -6.01 -7.81
N SER A 19 -1.81 -7.29 -7.50
CA SER A 19 -2.85 -7.85 -6.61
C SER A 19 -2.47 -7.80 -5.11
N GLY A 20 -1.37 -7.14 -4.73
CA GLY A 20 -0.99 -6.90 -3.33
C GLY A 20 -0.06 -7.95 -2.71
N LEU A 21 0.77 -8.66 -3.48
CA LEU A 21 1.64 -9.71 -2.91
C LEU A 21 2.70 -9.15 -1.95
N VAL A 22 3.33 -8.01 -2.28
CA VAL A 22 4.31 -7.35 -1.39
C VAL A 22 3.62 -6.86 -0.13
N THR A 23 2.50 -6.15 -0.28
CA THR A 23 1.65 -5.73 0.84
C THR A 23 1.25 -6.90 1.76
N GLN A 24 0.82 -8.03 1.21
CA GLN A 24 0.47 -9.21 2.00
C GLN A 24 1.68 -9.82 2.71
N GLY A 25 2.83 -9.92 2.04
CA GLY A 25 4.06 -10.47 2.62
C GLY A 25 4.65 -9.58 3.71
N ALA A 26 4.53 -8.27 3.57
CA ALA A 26 5.10 -7.27 4.48
C ALA A 26 4.17 -6.90 5.66
N LYS A 27 2.94 -7.44 5.74
CA LYS A 27 1.90 -7.01 6.69
C LYS A 27 2.26 -7.03 8.18
N HIS A 28 3.32 -7.74 8.57
CA HIS A 28 3.82 -7.82 9.95
C HIS A 28 5.13 -7.05 10.18
N ALA A 29 5.73 -6.53 9.11
CA ALA A 29 7.01 -5.82 9.14
C ALA A 29 6.88 -4.34 8.78
N CYS A 30 5.93 -3.99 7.90
CA CYS A 30 5.72 -2.64 7.41
C CYS A 30 4.22 -2.33 7.27
N THR A 31 3.87 -1.05 7.16
CA THR A 31 2.51 -0.57 6.88
C THR A 31 2.46 0.13 5.52
N PRO A 32 1.63 -0.34 4.56
CA PRO A 32 1.46 0.35 3.29
C PRO A 32 0.72 1.67 3.52
N VAL A 33 1.25 2.77 3.01
CA VAL A 33 0.57 4.08 3.07
C VAL A 33 0.04 4.54 1.72
N TRP A 34 0.57 3.96 0.63
CA TRP A 34 0.13 4.23 -0.73
C TRP A 34 0.54 3.08 -1.64
N SER A 35 -0.35 2.69 -2.56
CA SER A 35 -0.14 1.62 -3.53
C SER A 35 -0.76 1.99 -4.86
N ASN A 36 -0.18 1.55 -5.98
CA ASN A 36 -0.74 1.81 -7.31
C ASN A 36 -0.57 0.65 -8.28
N ASP A 37 -1.57 0.43 -9.15
CA ASP A 37 -1.45 -0.33 -10.39
C ASP A 37 -2.44 0.25 -11.42
N ILE A 38 -2.18 0.06 -12.71
CA ILE A 38 -3.04 0.55 -13.79
C ILE A 38 -4.21 -0.40 -14.11
N CYS A 39 -4.15 -1.65 -13.67
CA CYS A 39 -5.10 -2.70 -14.03
C CYS A 39 -6.31 -2.76 -13.08
N PRO A 40 -7.54 -2.50 -13.56
CA PRO A 40 -8.74 -2.55 -12.71
C PRO A 40 -9.00 -3.93 -12.09
N LYS A 41 -8.66 -5.01 -12.79
CA LYS A 41 -8.81 -6.38 -12.27
C LYS A 41 -7.89 -6.62 -11.07
N LYS A 42 -6.66 -6.10 -11.11
CA LYS A 42 -5.72 -6.23 -9.99
C LYS A 42 -6.12 -5.35 -8.82
N ALA A 43 -6.60 -4.13 -9.10
CA ALA A 43 -7.15 -3.22 -8.10
C ALA A 43 -8.30 -3.85 -7.30
N ALA A 44 -9.21 -4.57 -7.97
CA ALA A 44 -10.31 -5.28 -7.32
C ALA A 44 -9.80 -6.35 -6.33
N ILE A 45 -8.77 -7.12 -6.72
CA ILE A 45 -8.17 -8.14 -5.85
C ILE A 45 -7.43 -7.48 -4.67
N TYR A 46 -6.62 -6.44 -4.94
CA TYR A 46 -5.92 -5.70 -3.90
C TYR A 46 -6.92 -5.16 -2.86
N THR A 47 -7.97 -4.48 -3.33
CA THR A 47 -8.99 -3.85 -2.48
C THR A 47 -9.75 -4.88 -1.64
N ALA A 48 -10.06 -6.06 -2.21
CA ALA A 48 -10.73 -7.13 -1.47
C ALA A 48 -9.89 -7.66 -0.30
N ASN A 49 -8.56 -7.68 -0.43
CA ASN A 49 -7.66 -8.22 0.59
C ASN A 49 -7.12 -7.18 1.57
N HIS A 50 -6.92 -5.93 1.13
CA HIS A 50 -6.20 -4.89 1.88
C HIS A 50 -7.02 -3.63 2.14
N GLY A 51 -8.24 -3.56 1.61
CA GLY A 51 -9.10 -2.38 1.66
C GLY A 51 -8.74 -1.33 0.61
N PRO A 52 -9.65 -0.37 0.34
CA PRO A 52 -9.44 0.66 -0.69
C PRO A 52 -8.64 1.87 -0.21
N GLY A 53 -8.40 2.01 1.11
CA GLY A 53 -7.98 3.27 1.73
C GLY A 53 -6.61 3.82 1.31
N HIS A 54 -5.77 2.99 0.69
CA HIS A 54 -4.42 3.37 0.26
C HIS A 54 -4.09 2.90 -1.16
N PHE A 55 -5.09 2.47 -1.95
CA PHE A 55 -4.87 2.01 -3.32
C PHE A 55 -5.30 3.07 -4.35
N HIS A 56 -4.43 3.39 -5.28
CA HIS A 56 -4.65 4.31 -6.39
C HIS A 56 -4.66 3.56 -7.73
N LEU A 57 -5.80 3.55 -8.43
CA LEU A 57 -5.91 2.99 -9.78
C LEU A 57 -5.50 4.03 -10.82
N GLY A 58 -4.42 3.78 -11.57
CA GLY A 58 -3.95 4.71 -12.60
C GLY A 58 -2.56 4.39 -13.12
N SER A 59 -2.14 5.07 -14.20
CA SER A 59 -0.76 5.00 -14.68
C SER A 59 0.17 5.75 -13.74
N ILE A 60 1.34 5.17 -13.46
CA ILE A 60 2.39 5.82 -12.68
C ILE A 60 2.88 7.13 -13.33
N GLU A 61 2.74 7.27 -14.65
CA GLU A 61 3.13 8.47 -15.40
C GLU A 61 2.33 9.72 -15.00
N HIS A 62 1.18 9.54 -14.34
CA HIS A 62 0.35 10.63 -13.84
C HIS A 62 0.54 10.89 -12.34
N VAL A 63 1.44 10.17 -11.68
CA VAL A 63 1.72 10.30 -10.24
C VAL A 63 2.78 11.37 -10.03
N CYS A 64 2.47 12.35 -9.19
CA CYS A 64 3.38 13.40 -8.75
C CYS A 64 3.53 13.38 -7.22
N ASP A 65 4.43 14.20 -6.67
CA ASP A 65 4.69 14.24 -5.21
C ASP A 65 3.40 14.43 -4.38
N SER A 66 2.48 15.29 -4.84
CA SER A 66 1.20 15.52 -4.16
C SER A 66 0.24 14.32 -4.21
N SER A 67 0.50 13.33 -5.06
CA SER A 67 -0.29 12.09 -5.15
C SER A 67 0.09 11.05 -4.09
N ILE A 68 1.25 11.19 -3.43
CA ILE A 68 1.84 10.23 -2.48
C ILE A 68 2.03 10.92 -1.11
N ARG A 69 0.94 11.42 -0.53
CA ARG A 69 0.93 12.06 0.79
C ARG A 69 -0.22 11.57 1.65
#